data_AF-A0A258NQ49-F1
#
_entry.id   AF-A0A258NQ49-F1
#
_cell.length_a   1.000
_cell.length_b   1.000
_cell.length_c   1.000
_cell.angle_alpha   90.00
_cell.angle_beta   90.00
_cell.angle_gamma   90.00
#
_symmetry.space_group_name_H-M   'P 1'
#
loop_
_entity.id
_entity.type
_entity.pdbx_description
1 polymer ?
#
loop_
_entity_poly.entity_id
_entity_poly.type
_entity_poly.pdbx_seq_one_letter_code
_entity_poly.pdbx_strand_id
1 'polypeptide(L)'
;METLQVDTTRCCTRVHAQLCLVTMNEQLHKRRGHWFAVQSQAHSHVAFTTCDSLNLWLEERAIALTQVIPEMGTFSYQMLLGAYKTCHWRCLDGFESLKAHAQEARVLSHGTYTLGLITKDDSGITVVNSLDPSVPGRQTFDSQESAGRYR
;
A
#
# COMPACT_ATOMS: atom_id res chain seq x y z
N MET A 1 -30.70 -1.75 26.55
CA MET A 1 -29.29 -2.01 26.89
C MET A 1 -28.71 -2.70 25.66
N GLU A 2 -28.21 -1.93 24.70
CA GLU A 2 -27.63 -2.45 23.45
C GLU A 2 -26.25 -3.03 23.74
N THR A 3 -26.09 -4.32 23.46
CA THR A 3 -24.81 -5.01 23.53
C THR A 3 -23.93 -4.52 22.38
N LEU A 4 -22.85 -3.81 22.70
CA LEU A 4 -21.79 -3.50 21.74
C LEU A 4 -21.20 -4.81 21.21
N GLN A 5 -21.66 -5.26 20.04
CA GLN A 5 -20.97 -6.30 19.28
C GLN A 5 -19.63 -5.73 18.86
N VAL A 6 -18.57 -6.24 19.48
CA VAL A 6 -17.21 -6.00 19.00
C VAL A 6 -17.10 -6.69 17.65
N ASP A 7 -16.92 -5.92 16.58
CA ASP A 7 -16.68 -6.43 15.24
C ASP A 7 -15.33 -7.15 15.21
N THR A 8 -15.32 -8.45 15.52
CA THR A 8 -14.13 -9.31 15.58
C THR A 8 -13.55 -9.63 14.19
N THR A 9 -14.18 -9.10 13.14
CA THR A 9 -13.87 -9.37 11.74
C THR A 9 -12.57 -8.68 11.29
N ARG A 10 -12.22 -7.54 11.90
CA ARG A 10 -11.02 -6.74 11.59
C ARG A 10 -9.94 -6.91 12.66
N CYS A 11 -8.75 -7.33 12.27
CA CYS A 11 -7.65 -7.58 13.20
C CYS A 11 -6.90 -6.32 13.60
N CYS A 12 -6.59 -5.46 12.63
CA CYS A 12 -5.84 -4.23 12.88
C CYS A 12 -6.02 -3.25 11.73
N THR A 13 -6.17 -1.97 12.08
CA THR A 13 -6.11 -0.86 11.14
C THR A 13 -4.90 -0.01 11.49
N ARG A 14 -4.06 0.30 10.51
CA ARG A 14 -2.92 1.21 10.66
C ARG A 14 -3.10 2.38 9.69
N VAL A 15 -2.92 3.59 10.21
CA VAL A 15 -2.90 4.82 9.40
C VAL A 15 -1.47 5.09 8.95
N HIS A 16 -1.30 5.38 7.66
CA HIS A 16 -0.06 5.84 7.07
C HIS A 16 -0.27 7.29 6.62
N ALA A 17 0.40 8.20 7.30
CA ALA A 17 0.31 9.64 7.11
C ALA A 17 1.71 10.25 7.19
N GLN A 18 1.84 11.54 6.85
CA GLN A 18 3.14 12.21 6.76
C GLN A 18 4.09 11.43 5.83
N LEU A 19 3.57 11.06 4.67
CA LEU A 19 4.30 10.29 3.69
C LEU A 19 5.32 11.19 2.98
N CYS A 20 6.48 10.65 2.67
CA CYS A 20 7.47 11.32 1.85
C CYS A 20 8.03 10.39 0.79
N LEU A 21 8.34 10.94 -0.37
CA LEU A 21 9.02 10.29 -1.47
C LEU A 21 10.50 10.67 -1.45
N VAL A 22 11.35 9.66 -1.49
CA VAL A 22 12.80 9.76 -1.66
C VAL A 22 13.15 9.21 -3.03
N THR A 23 13.79 10.02 -3.87
CA THR A 23 14.39 9.56 -5.12
C THR A 23 15.88 9.35 -4.92
N MET A 24 16.42 8.29 -5.52
CA MET A 24 17.81 7.88 -5.33
C MET A 24 18.69 8.43 -6.44
N ASN A 25 19.91 8.85 -6.10
CA ASN A 25 20.97 9.00 -7.08
C ASN A 25 21.58 7.63 -7.44
N GLU A 26 22.45 7.59 -8.45
CA GLU A 26 23.07 6.33 -8.90
C GLU A 26 23.81 5.59 -7.78
N GLN A 27 24.52 6.31 -6.92
CA GLN A 27 25.30 5.69 -5.84
C GLN A 27 24.38 4.99 -4.83
N LEU A 28 23.27 5.63 -4.46
CA LEU A 28 22.27 5.04 -3.57
C LEU A 28 21.53 3.89 -4.25
N HIS A 29 21.17 4.04 -5.52
CA HIS A 29 20.53 2.98 -6.31
C HIS A 29 21.40 1.71 -6.35
N LYS A 30 22.70 1.83 -6.69
CA LYS A 30 23.64 0.70 -6.71
C LYS A 30 23.70 -0.04 -5.37
N ARG A 31 23.49 0.66 -4.24
CA ARG A 31 23.49 0.06 -2.89
C ARG A 31 22.13 -0.53 -2.48
N ARG A 32 21.02 0.01 -2.98
CA ARG A 32 19.67 -0.27 -2.48
C ARG A 32 18.80 -1.07 -3.46
N GLY A 33 19.16 -1.10 -4.75
CA GLY A 33 18.45 -1.83 -5.80
C GLY A 33 17.13 -1.23 -6.25
N HIS A 34 16.81 0.00 -5.85
CA HIS A 34 15.58 0.71 -6.22
C HIS A 34 15.85 2.20 -6.44
N TRP A 35 14.97 2.87 -7.18
CA TRP A 35 15.10 4.29 -7.53
C TRP A 35 14.23 5.19 -6.67
N PHE A 36 13.13 4.65 -6.16
CA PHE A 36 12.13 5.38 -5.40
C PHE A 36 11.85 4.66 -4.10
N ALA A 37 11.72 5.41 -3.01
CA ALA A 37 11.26 4.88 -1.73
C ALA A 37 10.26 5.83 -1.11
N VAL A 38 9.18 5.29 -0.56
CA VAL A 38 8.25 6.03 0.27
C VAL A 38 8.56 5.72 1.73
N GLN A 39 8.53 6.75 2.57
CA GLN A 39 8.57 6.60 4.02
C GLN A 39 7.24 7.07 4.62
N SER A 40 6.92 6.54 5.80
CA SER A 40 5.75 6.91 6.61
C SER A 40 6.27 7.22 8.01
N GLN A 41 6.06 8.44 8.50
CA GLN A 41 6.51 8.86 9.83
C GLN A 41 8.01 8.55 10.08
N ALA A 42 8.87 8.88 9.11
CA ALA A 42 10.31 8.59 9.12
C ALA A 42 10.74 7.10 9.10
N HIS A 43 9.80 6.17 8.91
CA HIS A 43 10.09 4.75 8.71
C HIS A 43 9.96 4.34 7.25
N SER A 44 10.88 3.47 6.78
CA SER A 44 10.78 2.86 5.45
C SER A 44 9.44 2.16 5.28
N HIS A 45 8.75 2.45 4.18
CA HIS A 45 7.39 1.99 3.96
C HIS A 45 7.29 1.08 2.72
N VAL A 46 7.67 1.58 1.54
CA VAL A 46 7.68 0.80 0.30
C VAL A 46 8.74 1.36 -0.66
N ALA A 47 9.23 0.55 -1.60
CA ALA A 47 10.23 0.95 -2.58
C ALA A 47 9.92 0.41 -3.98
N PHE A 48 10.34 1.17 -5.00
CA PHE A 48 10.05 0.92 -6.41
C PHE A 48 11.32 1.11 -7.27
N THR A 49 11.48 0.25 -8.26
CA THR A 49 12.53 0.29 -9.28
C THR A 49 12.08 1.04 -10.53
N THR A 50 10.79 1.32 -10.72
CA THR A 50 10.30 2.11 -11.86
C THR A 50 9.39 3.25 -11.39
N CYS A 51 9.31 4.30 -12.21
CA CYS A 51 8.41 5.43 -11.97
C CYS A 51 6.94 5.00 -12.13
N ASP A 52 6.66 4.10 -13.07
CA ASP A 52 5.31 3.59 -13.33
C ASP A 52 4.75 2.83 -12.13
N SER A 53 5.55 1.94 -11.53
CA SER A 53 5.17 1.21 -10.30
C SER A 53 4.88 2.16 -9.13
N LEU A 54 5.65 3.23 -8.99
CA LEU A 54 5.40 4.28 -8.00
C LEU A 54 4.09 5.02 -8.29
N ASN A 55 3.87 5.45 -9.54
CA ASN A 55 2.67 6.20 -9.92
C ASN A 55 1.40 5.38 -9.73
N LEU A 56 1.42 4.09 -10.12
CA LEU A 56 0.30 3.17 -9.87
C LEU A 56 0.01 3.07 -8.36
N TRP A 57 1.05 2.94 -7.53
CA TRP A 57 0.87 2.84 -6.08
C TRP A 57 0.28 4.12 -5.48
N LEU A 58 0.69 5.29 -5.96
CA LEU A 58 0.17 6.61 -5.55
C LEU A 58 -1.30 6.77 -5.95
N GLU A 59 -1.64 6.44 -7.19
CA GLU A 59 -3.00 6.49 -7.74
C GLU A 59 -3.95 5.61 -6.95
N GLU A 60 -3.60 4.32 -6.78
CA GLU A 60 -4.37 3.35 -6.00
C GLU A 60 -4.68 3.85 -4.57
N ARG A 61 -3.83 4.68 -3.99
CA ARG A 61 -3.99 5.19 -2.61
C ARG A 61 -4.56 6.59 -2.55
N ALA A 62 -4.84 7.22 -3.70
CA ALA A 62 -5.21 8.63 -3.81
C ALA A 62 -4.19 9.55 -3.10
N ILE A 63 -2.91 9.27 -3.28
CA ILE A 63 -1.81 10.08 -2.77
C ILE A 63 -1.28 10.93 -3.91
N ALA A 64 -1.13 12.23 -3.69
CA ALA A 64 -0.62 13.16 -4.69
C ALA A 64 0.82 13.58 -4.40
N LEU A 65 1.58 13.82 -5.47
CA LEU A 65 2.89 14.45 -5.39
C LEU A 65 2.75 15.94 -5.07
N THR A 66 3.67 16.50 -4.28
CA THR A 66 3.73 17.96 -4.07
C THR A 66 4.52 18.66 -5.18
N GLN A 67 5.43 17.94 -5.83
CA GLN A 67 6.30 18.42 -6.89
C GLN A 67 6.47 17.34 -7.95
N VAL A 68 6.83 17.73 -9.17
CA VAL A 68 7.16 16.77 -10.23
C VAL A 68 8.33 15.89 -9.77
N ILE A 69 8.26 14.59 -10.05
CA ILE A 69 9.37 13.66 -9.77
C ILE A 69 10.57 14.10 -10.62
N PRO A 70 11.74 14.35 -10.02
CA PRO A 70 12.92 14.75 -10.76
C PRO A 70 13.38 13.63 -11.72
N GLU A 71 14.28 13.96 -12.64
CA GLU A 71 14.89 12.97 -13.51
C GLU A 71 15.53 11.82 -12.71
N MET A 72 15.35 10.60 -13.21
CA MET A 72 15.90 9.39 -12.59
C MET A 72 17.42 9.52 -12.40
N GLY A 73 17.94 9.16 -11.23
CA GLY A 73 19.33 9.40 -10.87
C GLY A 73 19.58 10.73 -10.14
N THR A 74 18.57 11.57 -9.99
CA THR A 74 18.62 12.76 -9.15
C THR A 74 18.10 12.45 -7.75
N PHE A 75 18.90 12.75 -6.72
CA PHE A 75 18.44 12.65 -5.33
C PHE A 75 17.47 13.78 -5.00
N SER A 76 16.34 13.43 -4.41
CA SER A 76 15.34 14.38 -3.92
C SER A 76 14.57 13.78 -2.76
N TYR A 77 14.01 14.67 -1.95
CA TYR A 77 13.13 14.36 -0.85
C TYR A 77 11.94 15.32 -0.91
N GLN A 78 10.72 14.78 -1.00
CA GLN A 78 9.51 15.60 -1.02
C GLN A 78 8.39 14.98 -0.18
N MET A 79 7.55 15.83 0.39
CA MET A 79 6.34 15.39 1.07
C MET A 79 5.30 14.94 0.04
N LEU A 80 4.49 13.96 0.41
CA LEU A 80 3.33 13.52 -0.37
C LEU A 80 2.05 14.04 0.31
N LEU A 81 1.06 14.38 -0.51
CA LEU A 81 -0.25 14.82 -0.03
C LEU A 81 -1.20 13.63 0.08
N GLY A 82 -1.84 13.53 1.23
CA GLY A 82 -2.80 12.49 1.53
C GLY A 82 -2.31 11.52 2.60
N ALA A 83 -3.20 10.59 2.93
CA ALA A 83 -2.97 9.52 3.87
C ALA A 83 -3.84 8.34 3.46
N TYR A 84 -3.47 7.16 3.92
CA TYR A 84 -4.29 5.98 3.69
C TYR A 84 -4.20 5.03 4.88
N LYS A 85 -5.13 4.09 4.96
CA LYS A 85 -5.19 3.06 6.00
C LYS A 85 -4.87 1.70 5.40
N THR A 86 -4.25 0.83 6.18
CA THR A 86 -4.20 -0.60 5.88
C THR A 86 -5.04 -1.34 6.89
N CYS A 87 -5.88 -2.28 6.44
CA CYS A 87 -6.69 -3.13 7.30
C CYS A 87 -6.44 -4.61 7.00
N HIS A 88 -6.18 -5.40 8.04
CA HIS A 88 -6.05 -6.85 7.93
C HIS A 88 -7.33 -7.54 8.43
N TRP A 89 -7.90 -8.38 7.58
CA TRP A 89 -9.14 -9.10 7.82
C TRP A 89 -8.86 -10.54 8.23
N ARG A 90 -9.53 -11.01 9.29
CA ARG A 90 -9.43 -12.40 9.78
C ARG A 90 -10.61 -13.28 9.35
N CYS A 91 -11.55 -12.71 8.62
CA CYS A 91 -12.75 -13.38 8.14
C CYS A 91 -12.86 -13.17 6.64
N LEU A 92 -12.96 -14.27 5.89
CA LEU A 92 -13.08 -14.26 4.45
C LEU A 92 -14.38 -13.58 4.01
N ASP A 93 -15.52 -13.94 4.61
CA ASP A 93 -16.83 -13.38 4.22
C ASP A 93 -16.89 -11.85 4.38
N GLY A 94 -16.33 -11.33 5.48
CA GLY A 94 -16.23 -9.90 5.71
C GLY A 94 -15.36 -9.20 4.66
N PHE A 95 -14.24 -9.80 4.28
CA PHE A 95 -13.37 -9.28 3.23
C PHE A 95 -14.03 -9.33 1.85
N GLU A 96 -14.65 -10.45 1.50
CA GLU A 96 -15.35 -10.67 0.23
C GLU A 96 -16.53 -9.72 0.05
N SER A 97 -17.22 -9.35 1.13
CA SER A 97 -18.30 -8.35 1.09
C SER A 97 -17.86 -6.97 0.57
N LEU A 98 -16.55 -6.66 0.63
CA LEU A 98 -16.00 -5.41 0.11
C LEU A 98 -15.94 -5.38 -1.42
N LYS A 99 -15.86 -6.54 -2.08
CA LYS A 99 -15.57 -6.63 -3.53
C LYS A 99 -16.54 -5.83 -4.40
N ALA A 100 -17.81 -5.76 -4.01
CA ALA A 100 -18.84 -5.05 -4.77
C ALA A 100 -18.57 -3.54 -4.95
N HIS A 101 -17.73 -2.95 -4.11
CA HIS A 101 -17.42 -1.51 -4.12
C HIS A 101 -15.91 -1.23 -3.97
N ALA A 102 -15.06 -2.24 -4.19
CA ALA A 102 -13.62 -2.12 -4.06
C ALA A 102 -12.93 -2.20 -5.42
N GLN A 103 -11.79 -1.52 -5.53
CA GLN A 103 -10.82 -1.78 -6.59
C GLN A 103 -9.89 -2.91 -6.14
N GLU A 104 -9.71 -3.93 -6.99
CA GLU A 104 -8.73 -4.98 -6.74
C GLU A 104 -7.31 -4.50 -7.05
N ALA A 105 -6.36 -4.85 -6.17
CA ALA A 105 -4.94 -4.59 -6.33
C ALA A 105 -4.13 -5.76 -5.78
N ARG A 106 -2.84 -5.87 -6.16
CA ARG A 106 -1.93 -6.78 -5.46
C ARG A 106 -1.21 -6.03 -4.37
N VAL A 107 -1.24 -6.59 -3.16
CA VAL A 107 -0.64 -5.96 -1.98
C VAL A 107 0.35 -6.92 -1.34
N LEU A 108 1.48 -6.39 -0.89
CA LEU A 108 2.48 -7.18 -0.19
C LEU A 108 2.08 -7.29 1.29
N SER A 109 1.79 -8.50 1.75
CA SER A 109 1.49 -8.79 3.15
C SER A 109 2.30 -10.00 3.61
N HIS A 110 3.12 -9.79 4.64
CA HIS A 110 4.03 -10.79 5.22
C HIS A 110 4.95 -11.45 4.18
N GLY A 111 5.49 -10.65 3.26
CA GLY A 111 6.42 -11.14 2.22
C GLY A 111 5.76 -11.81 1.02
N THR A 112 4.43 -11.91 0.98
CA THR A 112 3.69 -12.53 -0.14
C THR A 112 2.72 -11.52 -0.76
N TYR A 113 2.70 -11.45 -2.09
CA TYR A 113 1.68 -10.69 -2.81
C TYR A 113 0.34 -11.42 -2.69
N THR A 114 -0.69 -10.70 -2.29
CA THR A 114 -2.05 -11.23 -2.07
C THR A 114 -3.08 -10.27 -2.65
N LEU A 115 -4.33 -10.73 -2.76
CA LEU A 115 -5.44 -9.88 -3.15
C LEU A 115 -5.63 -8.78 -2.10
N GLY A 116 -5.57 -7.54 -2.57
CA GLY A 116 -5.95 -6.37 -1.82
C GLY A 116 -7.22 -5.77 -2.39
N LEU A 117 -8.09 -5.30 -1.52
CA LEU A 117 -9.31 -4.57 -1.89
C LEU A 117 -9.17 -3.13 -1.39
N ILE A 118 -9.17 -2.19 -2.33
CA ILE A 118 -9.02 -0.77 -2.05
C ILE A 118 -10.41 -0.16 -1.97
N THR A 119 -10.77 0.36 -0.80
CA THR A 119 -12.05 1.02 -0.53
C THR A 119 -11.83 2.43 0.03
N LYS A 120 -12.91 3.13 0.33
CA LYS A 120 -12.93 4.39 1.07
C LYS A 120 -13.68 4.19 2.37
N ASP A 121 -13.21 4.77 3.47
CA ASP A 121 -13.98 4.83 4.71
C ASP A 121 -14.99 6.00 4.69
N ASP A 122 -15.79 6.13 5.75
CA ASP A 122 -16.81 7.18 5.88
C ASP A 122 -16.23 8.61 5.86
N SER A 123 -14.92 8.74 6.09
CA SER A 123 -14.19 10.02 6.01
C SER A 123 -13.54 10.25 4.64
N GLY A 124 -13.75 9.36 3.67
CA GLY A 124 -13.15 9.42 2.34
C GLY A 124 -11.66 9.04 2.29
N ILE A 125 -11.10 8.48 3.37
CA ILE A 125 -9.71 8.03 3.40
C ILE A 125 -9.62 6.66 2.70
N THR A 126 -8.61 6.50 1.83
CA THR A 126 -8.37 5.23 1.15
C THR A 126 -7.98 4.15 2.16
N VAL A 127 -8.61 2.98 2.07
CA VAL A 127 -8.30 1.80 2.89
C VAL A 127 -7.85 0.67 1.99
N VAL A 128 -6.62 0.19 2.20
CA VAL A 128 -6.09 -1.00 1.56
C VAL A 128 -6.36 -2.19 2.47
N ASN A 129 -7.35 -2.98 2.08
CA ASN A 129 -7.77 -4.18 2.82
C ASN A 129 -7.00 -5.38 2.30
N SER A 130 -6.57 -6.26 3.20
CA SER A 130 -6.01 -7.57 2.82
C SER A 130 -6.42 -8.63 3.83
N LEU A 131 -6.44 -9.88 3.41
CA LEU A 131 -6.60 -11.00 4.33
C LEU A 131 -5.32 -11.23 5.14
N ASP A 132 -5.51 -11.55 6.41
CA ASP A 132 -4.45 -12.04 7.28
C ASP A 132 -3.89 -13.37 6.73
N PRO A 133 -2.56 -13.62 6.82
CA PRO A 133 -1.96 -14.84 6.30
C PRO A 133 -2.53 -16.14 6.89
N SER A 134 -3.11 -16.10 8.09
CA SER A 134 -3.71 -17.26 8.73
C SER A 134 -5.08 -17.66 8.19
N VAL A 135 -5.73 -16.80 7.38
CA VAL A 135 -7.08 -17.06 6.84
C VAL A 135 -7.01 -18.10 5.71
N PRO A 136 -7.69 -19.26 5.83
CA PRO A 136 -7.79 -20.21 4.74
C PRO A 136 -8.47 -19.59 3.51
N GLY A 137 -7.95 -19.90 2.32
CA GLY A 137 -8.47 -19.34 1.07
C GLY A 137 -7.93 -17.95 0.71
N ARG A 138 -6.98 -17.39 1.49
CA ARG A 138 -6.25 -16.19 1.11
C ARG A 138 -5.57 -16.40 -0.25
N GLN A 139 -6.03 -15.68 -1.27
CA GLN A 139 -5.43 -15.70 -2.58
C GLN A 139 -4.03 -15.08 -2.54
N THR A 140 -3.05 -15.80 -3.07
CA THR A 140 -1.67 -15.34 -3.23
C THR A 140 -1.31 -15.30 -4.70
N PHE A 141 -0.34 -14.45 -5.03
CA PHE A 141 0.17 -14.27 -6.39
C PHE A 141 1.65 -14.60 -6.44
N ASP A 142 2.11 -14.98 -7.63
CA ASP A 142 3.53 -15.17 -7.88
C ASP A 142 4.29 -13.84 -7.66
N SER A 143 5.43 -13.95 -6.98
CA SER A 143 6.23 -12.79 -6.60
C SER A 143 6.93 -12.15 -7.78
N GLN A 144 7.38 -12.93 -8.77
CA GLN A 144 8.09 -12.41 -9.93
C GLN A 144 7.11 -11.67 -10.86
N GLU A 145 5.95 -12.26 -11.11
CA GLU A 145 4.88 -11.63 -11.89
C GLU A 145 4.40 -10.33 -11.24
N SER A 146 4.19 -10.36 -9.92
CA SER A 146 3.71 -9.18 -9.18
C SER A 146 4.78 -8.09 -9.05
N ALA A 147 6.06 -8.47 -8.97
CA ALA A 147 7.17 -7.52 -8.97
C ALA A 147 7.23 -6.75 -10.29
N GLY A 148 6.95 -7.36 -11.44
CA GLY A 148 6.90 -6.63 -12.72
C GLY A 148 5.85 -5.52 -12.78
N ARG A 149 4.82 -5.57 -11.91
CA ARG A 149 3.72 -4.59 -11.85
C ARG A 149 3.90 -3.53 -10.76
N TYR A 150 4.54 -3.90 -9.65
CA TYR A 150 4.59 -3.09 -8.42
C TYR A 150 6.01 -2.83 -7.91
N ARG A 151 7.03 -3.38 -8.56
CA ARG A 151 8.42 -3.06 -8.30
C ARG A 151 9.04 -2.43 -9.53
#